data_AF-A0A969PFB2-F1
#
_entry.id   AF-A0A969PFB2-F1
#
_cell.length_a   1.000
_cell.length_b   1.000
_cell.length_c   1.000
_cell.angle_alpha   90.00
_cell.angle_beta   90.00
_cell.angle_gamma   90.00
#
_symmetry.space_group_name_H-M   'P 1'
#
loop_
_entity.id
_entity.type
_entity.pdbx_description
1 polymer ?
#
loop_
_entity_poly.entity_id
_entity_poly.type
_entity_poly.pdbx_seq_one_letter_code
_entity_poly.pdbx_strand_id
1 'polypeptide(L)'
;LPHLLTCLLNSPSSVLHPPSSVLPTPLTLAIGPEGGWTETEIEHAIAAGYQPVSLGSRILRTVTAPIVALALIAAACEQGIVVER
;
A
#
# COMPACT_ATOMS: atom_id res chain seq x y z
N LEU A 1 -3.09 1.40 -13.06
CA LEU A 1 -3.21 1.01 -11.64
C LEU A 1 -3.55 2.24 -10.81
N PRO A 2 -4.45 2.16 -9.83
CA PRO A 2 -4.71 3.27 -8.91
C PRO A 2 -3.45 3.60 -8.10
N HIS A 3 -3.31 4.85 -7.67
CA HIS A 3 -2.18 5.27 -6.85
C HIS A 3 -2.33 4.73 -5.41
N LEU A 4 -1.25 4.22 -4.82
CA LEU A 4 -1.26 3.61 -3.47
C LEU A 4 -1.90 4.53 -2.42
N LEU A 5 -1.51 5.80 -2.38
CA LEU A 5 -2.07 6.77 -1.43
C LEU A 5 -3.59 6.91 -1.57
N THR A 6 -4.11 6.93 -2.80
CA THR A 6 -5.56 7.03 -3.05
C THR A 6 -6.30 5.78 -2.57
N CYS A 7 -5.73 4.59 -2.77
CA CYS A 7 -6.29 3.34 -2.24
C CYS A 7 -6.34 3.34 -0.71
N LEU A 8 -5.27 3.79 -0.06
CA LEU A 8 -5.19 3.85 1.41
C LEU A 8 -6.23 4.83 1.98
N LEU A 9 -6.41 6.01 1.37
CA LEU A 9 -7.34 7.04 1.85
C LEU A 9 -8.82 6.69 1.59
N ASN A 10 -9.13 5.94 0.54
CA ASN A 10 -10.50 5.59 0.15
C ASN A 10 -10.96 4.21 0.66
N SER A 11 -10.16 3.54 1.48
CA SER A 11 -10.50 2.22 2.00
C SER A 11 -11.63 2.32 3.05
N PRO A 12 -12.78 1.64 2.85
CA PRO A 12 -14.01 1.82 3.64
C PRO A 12 -13.93 1.32 5.09
N SER A 13 -12.80 0.80 5.52
CA SER A 13 -12.57 0.32 6.89
C SER A 13 -11.12 0.55 7.28
N SER A 14 -10.89 1.54 8.16
CA SER A 14 -10.06 1.36 9.35
C SER A 14 -8.60 0.88 9.21
N VAL A 15 -7.99 0.85 8.02
CA VAL A 15 -6.56 0.48 7.89
C VAL A 15 -5.67 1.52 8.56
N LEU A 16 -6.08 2.79 8.49
CA LEU A 16 -5.33 3.94 9.01
C LEU A 16 -5.88 4.49 10.34
N HIS A 17 -7.09 4.08 10.73
CA HIS A 17 -7.74 4.55 11.97
C HIS A 17 -8.50 3.38 12.62
N PRO A 18 -7.80 2.52 13.39
CA PRO A 18 -8.50 1.56 14.23
C PRO A 18 -9.42 2.32 15.20
N PRO A 19 -10.68 1.90 15.43
CA PRO A 19 -11.34 2.29 16.67
C PRO A 19 -10.41 1.90 17.82
N SER A 20 -10.31 2.73 18.87
CA SER A 20 -9.28 2.68 19.93
C SER A 20 -9.13 1.35 20.70
N SER A 21 -9.85 0.30 20.29
CA SER A 21 -9.84 -1.06 20.82
C SER A 21 -9.54 -2.17 19.79
N VAL A 22 -9.26 -1.86 18.52
CA VAL A 22 -8.98 -2.86 17.47
C VAL A 22 -7.52 -2.73 17.02
N LEU A 23 -6.79 -3.84 16.96
CA LEU A 23 -5.42 -3.86 16.44
C LEU A 23 -5.42 -3.41 14.97
N PRO A 24 -4.48 -2.57 14.53
CA PRO A 24 -4.39 -2.16 13.13
C PRO A 24 -4.32 -3.39 12.23
N THR A 25 -5.16 -3.43 11.19
CA THR A 25 -5.13 -4.53 10.22
C THR A 25 -3.75 -4.58 9.56
N PRO A 26 -3.07 -5.74 9.58
CA PRO A 26 -1.74 -5.85 9.00
C PRO A 26 -1.80 -5.59 7.49
N LEU A 27 -0.90 -4.73 7.00
CA LEU A 27 -0.73 -4.48 5.57
C LEU A 27 0.43 -5.32 5.04
N THR A 28 0.20 -6.03 3.93
CA THR A 28 1.24 -6.77 3.23
C THR A 28 1.56 -6.10 1.89
N LEU A 29 2.85 -5.90 1.62
CA LEU A 29 3.36 -5.35 0.37
C LEU A 29 4.18 -6.41 -0.35
N ALA A 30 3.86 -6.66 -1.62
CA ALA A 30 4.68 -7.47 -2.51
C ALA A 30 5.45 -6.56 -3.48
N ILE A 31 6.78 -6.60 -3.41
CA ILE A 31 7.67 -5.83 -4.29
C ILE A 31 8.45 -6.81 -5.16
N GLY A 32 8.42 -6.56 -6.47
CA GLY A 32 9.06 -7.45 -7.45
C GLY A 32 10.58 -7.28 -7.53
N PRO A 33 11.28 -8.27 -8.10
CA PRO A 33 12.71 -8.19 -8.39
C PRO A 33 13.00 -7.13 -9.48
N GLU A 34 14.27 -6.92 -9.81
CA GLU A 34 14.66 -5.87 -10.79
C GLU A 34 14.10 -6.11 -12.20
N GLY A 35 13.84 -7.38 -12.56
CA GLY A 35 13.16 -7.75 -13.80
C GLY A 35 11.63 -7.58 -13.78
N GLY A 36 11.06 -7.15 -12.65
CA GLY A 36 9.61 -7.10 -12.45
C GLY A 36 8.97 -8.48 -12.19
N TRP A 37 7.65 -8.49 -12.15
CA TRP A 37 6.85 -9.72 -12.04
C TRP A 37 6.45 -10.21 -13.43
N THR A 38 6.36 -11.53 -13.60
CA THR A 38 5.70 -12.13 -14.75
C THR A 38 4.19 -11.96 -14.67
N GLU A 39 3.51 -12.06 -15.81
CA GLU A 39 2.05 -11.96 -15.88
C GLU A 39 1.37 -13.02 -14.98
N THR A 40 1.85 -14.26 -15.01
CA THR A 40 1.36 -15.35 -14.16
C THR A 40 1.55 -15.09 -12.66
N GLU A 41 2.66 -14.48 -12.24
CA GLU A 41 2.85 -14.11 -10.83
C GLU A 41 1.88 -13.01 -10.39
N ILE A 42 1.60 -12.04 -11.27
CA ILE A 42 0.63 -10.98 -11.02
C ILE A 42 -0.77 -11.58 -10.89
N GLU A 43 -1.17 -12.47 -11.80
CA GLU A 43 -2.45 -13.18 -11.75
C GLU A 43 -2.62 -13.97 -10.46
N HIS A 44 -1.59 -14.72 -10.05
CA HIS A 44 -1.59 -15.44 -8.78
C HIS A 44 -1.71 -14.51 -7.57
N ALA A 45 -1.00 -13.38 -7.56
CA ALA A 45 -1.11 -12.40 -6.48
C ALA A 45 -2.53 -11.82 -6.40
N ILE A 46 -3.13 -11.46 -7.53
CA ILE A 46 -4.51 -10.96 -7.59
C ILE A 46 -5.49 -12.03 -7.10
N ALA A 47 -5.32 -13.29 -7.52
CA ALA A 47 -6.14 -14.41 -7.04
C ALA A 47 -6.00 -14.65 -5.53
N ALA A 48 -4.84 -14.35 -4.95
CA ALA A 48 -4.59 -14.38 -3.51
C ALA A 48 -5.10 -13.13 -2.76
N GLY A 49 -5.75 -12.19 -3.45
CA GLY A 49 -6.35 -10.98 -2.86
C GLY A 49 -5.45 -9.74 -2.85
N TYR A 50 -4.29 -9.77 -3.51
CA TYR A 50 -3.48 -8.56 -3.67
C TYR A 50 -4.13 -7.59 -4.65
N GLN A 51 -4.07 -6.30 -4.31
CA GLN A 51 -4.46 -5.23 -5.21
C GLN A 51 -3.22 -4.63 -5.88
N PRO A 52 -3.11 -4.64 -7.21
CA PRO A 52 -2.01 -3.98 -7.90
C PRO A 52 -2.20 -2.45 -7.85
N VAL A 53 -1.13 -1.75 -7.47
CA VAL A 53 -1.12 -0.29 -7.25
C VAL A 53 0.08 0.36 -7.95
N SER A 54 -0.02 1.66 -8.20
CA SER A 54 1.08 2.50 -8.67
C SER A 54 1.68 3.31 -7.51
N LEU A 55 3.00 3.51 -7.54
CA LEU A 55 3.74 4.42 -6.65
C LEU A 55 4.02 5.79 -7.30
N GLY A 56 3.42 6.07 -8.46
CA GLY A 56 3.64 7.29 -9.23
C GLY A 56 4.00 7.03 -10.70
N SER A 57 4.41 8.07 -11.41
CA SER A 57 4.69 8.04 -12.85
C SER A 57 6.09 7.52 -13.20
N ARG A 58 6.99 7.38 -12.22
CA ARG A 58 8.37 6.95 -12.44
C ARG A 58 8.53 5.47 -12.17
N ILE A 59 9.30 4.79 -13.02
CA ILE A 59 9.78 3.44 -12.73
C ILE A 59 10.81 3.54 -11.60
N LEU A 60 10.50 2.91 -10.47
CA LEU A 60 11.37 2.84 -9.32
C LEU A 60 12.19 1.56 -9.37
N ARG A 61 13.43 1.62 -8.90
CA ARG A 61 14.24 0.40 -8.72
C ARG A 61 13.72 -0.41 -7.55
N THR A 62 14.01 -1.71 -7.54
CA THR A 62 13.59 -2.68 -6.50
C THR A 62 13.86 -2.20 -5.08
N VAL A 63 14.99 -1.51 -4.84
CA VAL A 63 15.35 -0.99 -3.52
C VAL A 63 14.62 0.30 -3.14
N THR A 64 14.18 1.09 -4.11
CA THR A 64 13.52 2.39 -3.88
C THR A 64 12.01 2.24 -3.73
N ALA A 65 11.40 1.33 -4.50
CA ALA A 65 9.97 1.04 -4.43
C ALA A 65 9.45 0.77 -3.00
N PRO A 66 10.07 -0.09 -2.16
CA PRO A 66 9.58 -0.35 -0.80
C PRO A 66 9.70 0.87 0.10
N ILE A 67 10.77 1.67 -0.05
CA ILE A 67 10.98 2.89 0.74
C ILE A 67 9.87 3.91 0.44
N VAL A 68 9.55 4.11 -0.85
CA VAL A 68 8.46 5.02 -1.26
C VAL A 68 7.10 4.50 -0.79
N ALA A 69 6.84 3.20 -0.91
CA ALA A 69 5.60 2.61 -0.42
C ALA A 69 5.41 2.83 1.09
N LEU A 70 6.45 2.54 1.89
CA LEU A 70 6.44 2.77 3.34
C LEU A 70 6.24 4.25 3.69
N ALA A 71 6.89 5.17 3.00
CA ALA A 71 6.72 6.60 3.22
C ALA A 71 5.28 7.07 2.95
N LEU A 72 4.65 6.57 1.88
CA LEU A 72 3.24 6.87 1.57
C LEU A 72 2.29 6.30 2.63
N ILE A 73 2.56 5.09 3.14
CA ILE A 73 1.77 4.47 4.21
C ILE A 73 1.91 5.27 5.51
N ALA A 74 3.14 5.63 5.90
CA ALA A 74 3.39 6.44 7.09
C ALA A 74 2.67 7.79 7.01
N ALA A 75 2.79 8.49 5.88
CA ALA A 75 2.11 9.77 5.65
C ALA A 75 0.58 9.64 5.68
N ALA A 76 0.03 8.51 5.22
CA ALA A 76 -1.40 8.24 5.29
C ALA A 76 -1.86 7.96 6.74
N CYS A 77 -1.08 7.20 7.51
CA CYS A 77 -1.36 6.94 8.93
C CYS A 77 -1.30 8.23 9.75
N GLU A 78 -0.31 9.10 9.51
CA GLU A 78 -0.18 10.38 10.21
C GLU A 78 -1.35 11.32 9.93
N GLN A 79 -1.87 11.35 8.70
CA GLN A 79 -3.04 12.14 8.35
C GLN A 79 -4.34 11.62 9.00
N GLY A 80 -4.41 10.33 9.33
CA GLY A 80 -5.49 9.74 10.12
C GLY A 80 -5.44 10.08 11.62
N ILE A 81 -4.30 10.58 12.13
CA ILE A 81 -4.10 10.92 13.56
C ILE A 81 -4.54 12.38 13.87
N VAL A 82 -4.94 13.17 12.87
CA VAL A 82 -5.39 14.56 13.05
C VAL A 82 -6.92 14.65 13.27
N VAL A 83 -7.47 13.89 14.23
CA VAL A 83 -8.80 14.16 14.81
C VAL A 83 -8.78 13.82 16.30
N GLU A 84 -7.88 14.43 17.07
CA GLU A 84 -8.10 14.64 18.51
C GLU A 84 -7.17 15.76 19.02
N ARG A 85 -7.51 17.00 18.70
CA ARG A 85 -7.13 18.18 19.50
C ARG A 85 -8.36 19.00 19.79
#